data_AF-A0A7S0J3T2-F1
#
_entry.id   AF-A0A7S0J3T2-F1
#
_cell.length_a   1.000
_cell.length_b   1.000
_cell.length_c   1.000
_cell.angle_alpha   90.00
_cell.angle_beta   90.00
_cell.angle_gamma   90.00
#
_symmetry.space_group_name_H-M   'P 1'
#
loop_
_entity.id
_entity.type
_entity.pdbx_description
1 polymer ?
#
loop_
_entity_poly.entity_id
_entity_poly.type
_entity_poly.pdbx_seq_one_letter_code
_entity_poly.pdbx_strand_id
1 'polypeptide(L)'
;AALARYLLPRARGIVYHLFLSHVWQSGQDQVAVIKRQLQLCLPGARIFLDVDDLVDIGDLERYIRESAAVLIFLSKGYFRSRNCLREARKAVAEELPLVLVHEADPKKGGLTLDAVREECPDDLRPFVFKPERRVIR
;
A
#
# COMPACT_ATOMS: atom_id res chain seq x y z
N ALA A 1 -2.09 -23.32 22.91
CA ALA A 1 -1.63 -22.24 23.81
C ALA A 1 -0.47 -21.40 23.25
N ALA A 2 0.39 -21.89 22.33
CA ALA A 2 1.51 -21.10 21.79
C ALA A 2 1.14 -20.13 20.64
N LEU A 3 0.09 -20.40 19.88
CA LEU A 3 -0.32 -19.58 18.72
C LEU A 3 -0.88 -18.19 19.09
N ALA A 4 -1.40 -18.01 20.30
CA ALA A 4 -1.99 -16.74 20.73
C ALA A 4 -0.94 -15.64 21.00
N ARG A 5 0.34 -16.00 21.17
CA ARG A 5 1.42 -15.03 21.51
C ARG A 5 1.84 -14.13 20.36
N TYR A 6 1.45 -14.45 19.13
CA TYR A 6 1.85 -13.67 17.95
C TYR A 6 0.71 -12.88 17.34
N LEU A 7 -0.55 -13.07 17.78
CA LEU A 7 -1.67 -12.34 17.22
C LEU A 7 -1.60 -10.87 17.63
N LEU A 8 -1.33 -10.01 16.66
CA LEU A 8 -1.39 -8.57 16.86
C LEU A 8 -2.86 -8.13 17.00
N PRO A 9 -3.17 -7.28 17.99
CA PRO A 9 -4.52 -6.78 18.20
C PRO A 9 -4.98 -5.92 17.03
N ARG A 10 -6.28 -5.96 16.74
CA ARG A 10 -6.94 -5.15 15.70
C ARG A 10 -8.18 -4.49 16.27
N ALA A 11 -8.46 -3.28 15.83
CA ALA A 11 -9.71 -2.59 16.15
C ALA A 11 -10.91 -3.33 15.53
N ARG A 12 -12.11 -3.07 16.04
CA ARG A 12 -13.34 -3.68 15.51
C ARG A 12 -13.52 -3.30 14.04
N GLY A 13 -13.81 -4.29 13.19
CA GLY A 13 -13.97 -4.11 11.75
C GLY A 13 -12.66 -4.14 10.95
N ILE A 14 -11.50 -4.14 11.62
CA ILE A 14 -10.19 -4.25 10.96
C ILE A 14 -9.77 -5.71 10.86
N VAL A 15 -9.48 -6.13 9.63
CA VAL A 15 -9.02 -7.48 9.27
C VAL A 15 -7.51 -7.48 9.01
N TYR A 16 -6.99 -6.43 8.35
CA TYR A 16 -5.59 -6.30 7.96
C TYR A 16 -4.92 -5.17 8.71
N HIS A 17 -3.66 -5.37 9.11
CA HIS A 17 -2.87 -4.28 9.70
C HIS A 17 -2.31 -3.37 8.62
N LEU A 18 -2.09 -3.90 7.41
CA LEU A 18 -1.54 -3.16 6.30
C LEU A 18 -2.09 -3.70 4.97
N PHE A 19 -2.52 -2.78 4.12
CA PHE A 19 -2.79 -3.03 2.71
C PHE A 19 -1.58 -2.61 1.89
N LEU A 20 -1.07 -3.48 1.01
CA LEU A 20 0.00 -3.15 0.09
C LEU A 20 -0.58 -2.79 -1.28
N SER A 21 -0.56 -1.50 -1.61
CA SER A 21 -1.02 -0.97 -2.89
C SER A 21 0.16 -0.72 -3.82
N HIS A 22 0.13 -1.32 -5.00
CA HIS A 22 1.18 -1.20 -6.01
C HIS A 22 0.63 -1.40 -7.41
N VAL A 23 1.41 -0.98 -8.40
CA VAL A 23 1.11 -1.27 -9.80
C VAL A 23 1.74 -2.61 -10.19
N TRP A 24 0.93 -3.49 -10.79
CA TRP A 24 1.33 -4.83 -11.17
C TRP A 24 2.55 -4.85 -12.12
N GLN A 25 2.67 -3.85 -13.00
CA GLN A 25 3.74 -3.80 -14.00
C GLN A 25 5.14 -3.52 -13.45
N SER A 26 5.26 -2.91 -12.26
CA SER A 26 6.56 -2.43 -11.76
C SER A 26 6.78 -2.56 -10.26
N GLY A 27 5.83 -3.12 -9.50
CA GLY A 27 5.94 -3.24 -8.04
C GLY A 27 5.81 -4.64 -7.46
N GLN A 28 5.50 -5.67 -8.27
CA GLN A 28 5.16 -7.01 -7.78
C GLN A 28 6.25 -7.62 -6.89
N ASP A 29 7.46 -7.75 -7.44
CA ASP A 29 8.55 -8.43 -6.75
C ASP A 29 8.97 -7.69 -5.47
N GLN A 30 9.02 -6.36 -5.54
CA GLN A 30 9.44 -5.52 -4.42
C GLN A 30 8.43 -5.62 -3.27
N VAL A 31 7.15 -5.57 -3.59
CA VAL A 31 6.08 -5.62 -2.59
C VAL A 31 5.93 -7.02 -1.99
N ALA A 32 6.14 -8.08 -2.77
CA ALA A 32 6.23 -9.43 -2.26
C ALA A 32 7.39 -9.58 -1.24
N VAL A 33 8.55 -8.98 -1.53
CA VAL A 33 9.68 -8.93 -0.59
C VAL A 33 9.31 -8.14 0.66
N ILE A 34 8.68 -6.97 0.53
CA ILE A 34 8.21 -6.16 1.68
C ILE A 34 7.26 -6.99 2.55
N LYS A 35 6.25 -7.64 1.97
CA LYS A 35 5.30 -8.52 2.69
C LYS A 35 6.04 -9.60 3.48
N ARG A 36 6.95 -10.32 2.83
CA ARG A 36 7.74 -11.38 3.46
C ARG A 36 8.59 -10.86 4.62
N GLN A 37 9.29 -9.74 4.43
CA GLN A 37 10.11 -9.16 5.50
C GLN A 37 9.27 -8.70 6.69
N LEU A 38 8.14 -8.04 6.42
CA LEU A 38 7.21 -7.64 7.46
C LEU A 38 6.65 -8.84 8.22
N GLN A 39 6.34 -9.94 7.54
CA GLN A 39 5.89 -11.19 8.19
C GLN A 39 6.99 -11.87 9.01
N LEU A 40 8.27 -11.75 8.62
CA LEU A 40 9.38 -12.24 9.43
C LEU A 40 9.56 -11.42 10.71
N CYS A 41 9.45 -10.09 10.61
CA CYS A 41 9.60 -9.19 11.74
C CYS A 41 8.35 -9.16 12.65
N LEU A 42 7.16 -9.37 12.07
CA LEU A 42 5.86 -9.30 12.73
C LEU A 42 5.00 -10.53 12.36
N PRO A 43 5.29 -11.73 12.90
CA PRO A 43 4.68 -12.99 12.45
C PRO A 43 3.15 -13.10 12.51
N GLY A 44 2.46 -12.32 13.36
CA GLY A 44 0.99 -12.27 13.35
C GLY A 44 0.39 -11.01 12.75
N ALA A 45 1.19 -10.22 12.03
CA ALA A 45 0.66 -9.17 11.18
C ALA A 45 -0.05 -9.80 9.96
N ARG A 46 -1.35 -9.59 9.87
CA ARG A 46 -2.12 -9.79 8.64
C ARG A 46 -1.85 -8.64 7.68
N ILE A 47 -1.28 -8.96 6.52
CA ILE A 47 -0.89 -8.01 5.47
C ILE A 47 -1.60 -8.45 4.18
N PHE A 48 -2.39 -7.57 3.60
CA PHE A 48 -3.10 -7.82 2.35
C PHE A 48 -2.20 -7.49 1.15
N LEU A 49 -2.17 -8.38 0.16
CA LEU A 49 -1.55 -8.17 -1.14
C LEU A 49 -2.45 -8.75 -2.25
N ASP A 50 -2.78 -7.95 -3.25
CA ASP A 50 -3.76 -8.30 -4.29
C ASP A 50 -3.47 -9.63 -5.00
N VAL A 51 -2.23 -9.91 -5.38
CA VAL A 51 -1.85 -11.16 -6.09
C VAL A 51 -2.02 -12.41 -5.22
N ASP A 52 -1.90 -12.28 -3.91
CA ASP A 52 -2.04 -13.40 -2.98
C ASP A 52 -3.48 -13.57 -2.49
N ASP A 53 -4.21 -12.45 -2.34
CA ASP A 53 -5.39 -12.37 -1.47
C ASP A 53 -6.67 -11.91 -2.20
N LEU A 54 -6.60 -11.45 -3.46
CA LEU A 54 -7.76 -10.94 -4.20
C LEU A 54 -8.58 -12.07 -4.84
N VAL A 55 -9.81 -12.24 -4.36
CA VAL A 55 -10.78 -13.21 -4.92
C VAL A 55 -11.65 -12.55 -6.01
N ASP A 56 -11.98 -11.26 -5.86
CA ASP A 56 -12.74 -10.47 -6.84
C ASP A 56 -12.27 -8.99 -6.84
N ILE A 57 -11.99 -8.45 -8.03
CA ILE A 57 -11.59 -7.04 -8.27
C ILE A 57 -12.71 -6.07 -7.85
N GLY A 58 -13.96 -6.51 -7.81
CA GLY A 58 -15.11 -5.74 -7.32
C GLY A 58 -15.02 -5.34 -5.85
N ASP A 59 -14.27 -6.08 -5.02
CA ASP A 59 -14.25 -5.90 -3.55
C ASP A 59 -13.05 -5.08 -3.04
N LEU A 60 -12.30 -4.44 -3.94
CA LEU A 60 -11.06 -3.70 -3.61
C LEU A 60 -11.26 -2.63 -2.52
N GLU A 61 -12.39 -1.93 -2.55
CA GLU A 61 -12.72 -0.88 -1.59
C GLU A 61 -13.07 -1.40 -0.20
N ARG A 62 -13.49 -2.66 -0.09
CA ARG A 62 -13.72 -3.30 1.20
C ARG A 62 -12.40 -3.67 1.85
N TYR A 63 -11.45 -4.23 1.10
CA TYR A 63 -10.12 -4.55 1.64
C TYR A 63 -9.40 -3.30 2.17
N ILE A 64 -9.56 -2.15 1.51
CA ILE A 64 -9.08 -0.87 2.03
C ILE A 64 -9.77 -0.52 3.36
N ARG A 65 -11.11 -0.58 3.42
CA ARG A 65 -11.88 -0.28 4.65
C ARG A 65 -11.56 -1.22 5.82
N GLU A 66 -11.25 -2.48 5.52
CA GLU A 66 -10.87 -3.49 6.51
C GLU A 66 -9.38 -3.41 6.90
N SER A 67 -8.64 -2.43 6.40
CA SER A 67 -7.21 -2.24 6.67
C SER A 67 -6.95 -1.07 7.64
N ALA A 68 -6.04 -1.26 8.59
CA ALA A 68 -5.67 -0.20 9.53
C ALA A 68 -4.82 0.91 8.90
N ALA A 69 -4.07 0.58 7.85
CA ALA A 69 -3.20 1.49 7.11
C ALA A 69 -2.98 0.99 5.68
N VAL A 70 -2.55 1.90 4.81
CA VAL A 70 -2.23 1.59 3.41
C VAL A 70 -0.79 1.99 3.11
N LEU A 71 0.00 1.04 2.61
CA LEU A 71 1.30 1.30 2.01
C LEU A 71 1.09 1.53 0.51
N ILE A 72 1.52 2.68 0.02
CA ILE A 72 1.58 2.97 -1.41
C ILE A 72 3.03 2.78 -1.88
N PHE A 73 3.23 1.79 -2.74
CA PHE A 73 4.51 1.55 -3.40
C PHE A 73 4.60 2.40 -4.67
N LEU A 74 5.36 3.49 -4.56
CA LEU A 74 5.55 4.50 -5.59
C LEU A 74 6.60 4.01 -6.61
N SER A 75 6.12 3.36 -7.65
CA SER A 75 6.88 3.00 -8.85
C SER A 75 6.24 3.61 -10.10
N LYS A 76 6.95 3.54 -11.23
CA LYS A 76 6.51 4.07 -12.53
C LYS A 76 5.12 3.57 -12.88
N GLY A 77 4.21 4.50 -13.15
CA GLY A 77 2.85 4.20 -13.59
C GLY A 77 1.86 3.91 -12.45
N TYR A 78 2.27 4.01 -11.19
CA TYR A 78 1.35 3.83 -10.05
C TYR A 78 0.12 4.73 -10.17
N PHE A 79 0.31 6.04 -10.34
CA PHE A 79 -0.81 6.99 -10.47
C PHE A 79 -1.48 6.99 -11.85
N ARG A 80 -0.97 6.22 -12.81
CA ARG A 80 -1.63 6.00 -14.11
C ARG A 80 -2.53 4.77 -14.10
N SER A 81 -2.37 3.89 -13.12
CA SER A 81 -3.21 2.70 -12.94
C SER A 81 -4.57 3.08 -12.37
N ARG A 82 -5.64 2.72 -13.08
CA ARG A 82 -7.03 2.94 -12.62
C ARG A 82 -7.31 2.27 -11.27
N ASN A 83 -6.79 1.07 -11.04
CA ASN A 83 -7.03 0.34 -9.79
C ASN A 83 -6.27 0.99 -8.63
N CYS A 84 -4.99 1.32 -8.80
CA CYS A 84 -4.20 2.00 -7.78
C CYS A 84 -4.78 3.37 -7.43
N LEU A 85 -5.30 4.11 -8.42
CA LEU A 85 -6.01 5.37 -8.15
C LEU A 85 -7.28 5.15 -7.33
N ARG A 86 -8.06 4.10 -7.58
CA ARG A 86 -9.24 3.78 -6.77
C ARG A 86 -8.86 3.50 -5.32
N GLU A 87 -7.81 2.71 -5.09
CA GLU A 87 -7.28 2.40 -3.76
C GLU A 87 -6.80 3.66 -3.04
N ALA A 88 -5.94 4.45 -3.68
CA ALA A 88 -5.39 5.67 -3.09
C ALA A 88 -6.48 6.69 -2.76
N ARG A 89 -7.46 6.88 -3.66
CA ARG A 89 -8.61 7.75 -3.42
C ARG A 89 -9.47 7.25 -2.27
N LYS A 90 -9.72 5.94 -2.20
CA LYS A 90 -10.50 5.35 -1.10
C LYS A 90 -9.78 5.50 0.24
N ALA A 91 -8.49 5.23 0.28
CA ALA A 91 -7.68 5.37 1.49
C ALA A 91 -7.64 6.83 1.98
N VAL A 92 -7.54 7.80 1.06
CA VAL A 92 -7.63 9.23 1.39
C VAL A 92 -9.02 9.61 1.90
N ALA A 93 -10.09 9.14 1.24
CA ALA A 93 -11.47 9.46 1.62
C ALA A 93 -11.86 8.88 2.99
N GLU A 94 -11.32 7.72 3.35
CA GLU A 94 -11.48 7.08 4.67
C GLU A 94 -10.46 7.59 5.70
N GLU A 95 -9.63 8.59 5.34
CA GLU A 95 -8.58 9.18 6.17
C GLU A 95 -7.59 8.15 6.76
N LEU A 96 -7.35 7.05 6.03
CA LEU A 96 -6.46 6.01 6.49
C LEU A 96 -5.00 6.51 6.52
N PRO A 97 -4.21 6.09 7.52
CA PRO A 97 -2.77 6.32 7.52
C PRO A 97 -2.12 5.78 6.24
N LEU A 98 -1.41 6.66 5.52
CA LEU A 98 -0.64 6.28 4.34
C LEU A 98 0.85 6.21 4.66
N VAL A 99 1.47 5.10 4.26
CA VAL A 99 2.92 4.89 4.26
C VAL A 99 3.41 4.92 2.82
N LEU A 100 4.34 5.80 2.49
CA LEU A 100 4.88 5.91 1.13
C LEU A 100 6.24 5.23 1.05
N VAL A 101 6.39 4.26 0.16
CA VAL A 101 7.66 3.61 -0.16
C VAL A 101 7.97 3.86 -1.63
N HIS A 102 9.17 4.33 -1.93
CA HIS A 102 9.57 4.78 -3.25
C HIS A 102 10.60 3.84 -3.89
N GLU A 103 10.31 3.36 -5.10
CA GLU A 103 11.29 2.62 -5.91
C GLU A 103 12.26 3.62 -6.55
N ALA A 104 13.52 3.56 -6.11
CA ALA A 104 14.58 4.44 -6.57
C ALA A 104 15.38 3.85 -7.74
N ASP A 105 15.35 2.53 -7.97
CA ASP A 105 16.09 1.85 -9.04
C ASP A 105 15.33 1.93 -10.38
N PRO A 106 15.82 2.70 -11.37
CA PRO A 106 15.15 2.83 -12.66
C PRO A 106 15.01 1.50 -13.41
N LYS A 107 15.92 0.54 -13.18
CA LYS A 107 15.85 -0.79 -13.81
C LYS A 107 14.70 -1.63 -13.28
N LYS A 108 14.18 -1.29 -12.10
CA LYS A 108 13.03 -1.92 -11.46
C LYS A 108 11.75 -1.10 -11.56
N GLY A 109 11.74 -0.08 -12.43
CA GLY A 109 10.60 0.81 -12.60
C GLY A 109 10.59 2.01 -11.65
N GLY A 110 11.73 2.37 -11.07
CA GLY A 110 11.87 3.61 -10.32
C GLY A 110 11.77 4.86 -11.18
N LEU A 111 11.31 5.94 -10.55
CA LEU A 111 11.29 7.31 -11.09
C LEU A 111 11.88 8.25 -10.04
N THR A 112 12.19 9.50 -10.40
CA THR A 112 12.46 10.51 -9.37
C THR A 112 11.19 10.78 -8.56
N LEU A 113 11.33 11.17 -7.30
CA LEU A 113 10.15 11.47 -6.46
C LEU A 113 9.31 12.62 -7.05
N ASP A 114 9.95 13.59 -7.70
CA ASP A 114 9.24 14.69 -8.36
C ASP A 114 8.45 14.19 -9.58
N ALA A 115 9.01 13.30 -10.40
CA ALA A 115 8.26 12.67 -11.49
C ALA A 115 7.08 11.83 -10.97
N VAL A 116 7.25 11.11 -9.85
CA VAL A 116 6.13 10.40 -9.20
C VAL A 116 5.04 11.37 -8.73
N ARG A 117 5.42 12.52 -8.16
CA ARG A 117 4.48 13.56 -7.73
C ARG A 117 3.74 14.15 -8.93
N GLU A 118 4.42 14.39 -10.04
CA GLU A 118 3.81 14.87 -11.29
C GLU A 118 2.80 13.87 -11.84
N GLU A 119 3.05 12.56 -11.74
CA GLU A 119 2.07 11.54 -12.13
C GLU A 119 0.81 11.53 -11.24
N CYS A 120 0.91 11.98 -9.99
CA CYS A 120 -0.21 12.02 -9.06
C CYS A 120 -1.25 13.07 -9.50
N PRO A 121 -2.55 12.74 -9.64
CA PRO A 121 -3.57 13.71 -9.98
C PRO A 121 -3.61 14.90 -9.01
N ASP A 122 -3.84 16.11 -9.54
CA ASP A 122 -3.81 17.36 -8.75
C ASP A 122 -4.74 17.33 -7.54
N ASP A 123 -5.91 16.70 -7.70
CA ASP A 123 -6.92 16.60 -6.64
C ASP A 123 -6.57 15.58 -5.55
N LEU A 124 -5.66 14.64 -5.83
CA LEU A 124 -5.21 13.60 -4.90
C LEU A 124 -3.86 13.95 -4.25
N ARG A 125 -2.98 14.62 -5.00
CA ARG A 125 -1.61 14.96 -4.61
C ARG A 125 -1.47 15.60 -3.23
N PRO A 126 -2.25 16.63 -2.83
CA PRO A 126 -2.09 17.25 -1.52
C PRO A 126 -2.45 16.32 -0.35
N PHE A 127 -3.28 15.30 -0.59
CA PHE A 127 -3.67 14.34 0.43
C PHE A 127 -2.70 13.17 0.55
N VAL A 128 -2.06 12.78 -0.56
CA VAL A 128 -1.05 11.72 -0.58
C VAL A 128 0.31 12.25 -0.13
N PHE A 129 0.75 13.42 -0.62
CA PHE A 129 2.05 14.00 -0.31
C PHE A 129 1.96 15.18 0.68
N LYS A 130 1.34 14.94 1.84
CA LYS A 130 1.32 15.93 2.93
C LYS A 130 2.76 16.28 3.35
N PRO A 131 3.06 17.54 3.72
CA PRO A 131 4.41 17.96 4.11
C PRO A 131 5.05 17.12 5.22
N GLU A 132 4.25 16.68 6.18
CA GLU A 132 4.66 15.85 7.32
C GLU A 132 4.82 14.36 6.97
N ARG A 133 4.34 13.92 5.79
CA ARG A 133 4.41 12.50 5.40
C ARG A 133 5.79 12.17 4.84
N ARG A 134 6.55 11.40 5.62
CA ARG A 134 7.84 10.85 5.19
C ARG A 134 7.65 9.83 4.05
N VAL A 135 8.48 9.94 3.02
CA VAL A 135 8.66 8.92 1.99
C VAL A 135 9.88 8.07 2.35
N ILE A 136 9.70 6.76 2.41
CA ILE A 136 10.76 5.76 2.60
C ILE A 136 11.39 5.49 1.24
N ARG A 137 12.73 5.49 1.18
CA ARG A 137 13.53 5.23 -0.02
C ARG A 137 14.40 3.99 0.22
#